data_AF-A0A6I4IW01-F1
#
_entry.id   AF-A0A6I4IW01-F1
#
_cell.length_a   1.000
_cell.length_b   1.000
_cell.length_c   1.000
_cell.angle_alpha   90.00
_cell.angle_beta   90.00
_cell.angle_gamma   90.00
#
_symmetry.space_group_name_H-M   'P 1'
#
loop_
_entity.id
_entity.type
_entity.pdbx_description
1 polymer ?
#
loop_
_entity_poly.entity_id
_entity_poly.type
_entity_poly.pdbx_seq_one_letter_code
_entity_poly.pdbx_strand_id
1 'polypeptide(L)'
;MKILGLTISFLLLFTSCKETKKETFDLNSFPKEWVRLTDKEGKLVVYNSCDAGNLLLTISNNRDHFELLLHGQQEDYDFEILETTLLNDTIFLKAKWKGSNEKQDFKFFWANKVKGLGRFITTYSSGFTADNLFVTGDKQTKFEKFNQPCRECWGEECDEIEKDIEKKDKPIEAIKEVFEDYVQNQESTDSQDNKDLMINSLKLLDKVTEPNELEILINVWMYYDPTDFPSRDLVINVLQKNRSESIQAIKIRINNKKEWETDDTAPYSELNYLLKQLESKNAL
;
A
#
# COMPACT_ATOMS: atom_id res chain seq x y z
N MET A 1 23.14 -14.83 89.93
CA MET A 1 22.46 -15.24 88.67
C MET A 1 21.22 -14.36 88.52
N LYS A 2 21.28 -13.27 87.73
CA LYS A 2 20.14 -12.38 87.44
C LYS A 2 19.81 -12.55 85.96
N ILE A 3 18.62 -13.07 85.69
CA ILE A 3 18.13 -13.35 84.34
C ILE A 3 17.68 -12.03 83.70
N LEU A 4 18.21 -11.81 82.50
CA LEU A 4 17.96 -10.69 81.60
C LEU A 4 16.51 -10.75 81.10
N GLY A 5 15.69 -9.74 81.42
CA GLY A 5 14.36 -9.59 80.85
C GLY A 5 14.45 -9.01 79.45
N LEU A 6 14.30 -9.85 78.42
CA LEU A 6 14.23 -9.43 77.02
C LEU A 6 12.79 -9.03 76.70
N THR A 7 12.50 -7.74 76.67
CA THR A 7 11.22 -7.21 76.14
C THR A 7 11.25 -7.25 74.62
N ILE A 8 10.57 -8.23 74.03
CA ILE A 8 10.29 -8.30 72.60
C ILE A 8 9.24 -7.22 72.30
N SER A 9 9.68 -6.10 71.72
CA SER A 9 8.77 -5.10 71.15
C SER A 9 8.24 -5.64 69.82
N PHE A 10 6.97 -6.00 69.81
CA PHE A 10 6.23 -6.37 68.61
C PHE A 10 6.02 -5.09 67.78
N LEU A 11 6.93 -4.82 66.85
CA LEU A 11 6.83 -3.72 65.90
C LEU A 11 5.73 -4.09 64.88
N LEU A 12 4.50 -3.71 65.17
CA LEU A 12 3.39 -3.75 64.22
C LEU A 12 3.72 -2.76 63.08
N LEU A 13 4.31 -3.28 62.02
CA LEU A 13 4.40 -2.62 60.72
C LEU A 13 2.98 -2.47 60.17
N PHE A 14 2.33 -1.36 60.52
CA PHE A 14 1.20 -0.86 59.76
C PHE A 14 1.72 -0.47 58.38
N THR A 15 1.72 -1.42 57.44
CA THR A 15 1.75 -1.09 56.02
C THR A 15 0.48 -0.31 55.76
N SER A 16 0.61 1.01 55.75
CA SER A 16 -0.39 1.91 55.20
C SER A 16 -0.66 1.46 53.76
N CYS A 17 -1.75 0.72 53.56
CA CYS A 17 -2.40 0.69 52.27
C CYS A 17 -2.76 2.14 51.95
N LYS A 18 -1.94 2.80 51.13
CA LYS A 18 -2.32 4.05 50.48
C LYS A 18 -3.64 3.74 49.79
N GLU A 19 -4.73 4.26 50.34
CA GLU A 19 -6.04 4.19 49.73
C GLU A 19 -5.91 4.86 48.35
N THR A 20 -5.98 4.07 47.29
CA THR A 20 -5.82 4.58 45.93
C THR A 20 -7.03 5.44 45.62
N LYS A 21 -6.84 6.76 45.69
CA LYS A 21 -7.94 7.72 45.51
C LYS A 21 -8.45 7.65 44.08
N LYS A 22 -9.73 7.28 43.95
CA LYS A 22 -10.48 7.27 42.69
C LYS A 22 -10.97 8.69 42.42
N GLU A 23 -10.51 9.33 41.35
CA GLU A 23 -10.91 10.69 40.98
C GLU A 23 -11.65 10.70 39.64
N THR A 24 -12.57 11.65 39.42
CA THR A 24 -13.22 11.84 38.12
C THR A 24 -12.23 12.49 37.15
N PHE A 25 -12.12 11.95 35.94
CA PHE A 25 -11.21 12.49 34.91
C PHE A 25 -11.92 13.48 33.98
N ASP A 26 -11.37 14.68 33.83
CA ASP A 26 -11.91 15.70 32.92
C ASP A 26 -11.50 15.42 31.46
N LEU A 27 -12.44 14.94 30.66
CA LEU A 27 -12.24 14.66 29.24
C LEU A 27 -12.00 15.90 28.38
N ASN A 28 -12.33 17.11 28.84
CA ASN A 28 -12.00 18.33 28.09
C ASN A 28 -10.48 18.54 27.97
N SER A 29 -9.72 17.98 28.92
CA SER A 29 -8.24 18.01 28.90
C SER A 29 -7.62 16.95 27.97
N PHE A 30 -8.45 16.07 27.42
CA PHE A 30 -8.01 14.96 26.59
C PHE A 30 -7.93 15.38 25.11
N PRO A 31 -6.89 15.00 24.36
CA PRO A 31 -6.85 15.21 22.92
C PRO A 31 -8.10 14.62 22.24
N LYS A 32 -8.64 15.38 21.28
CA LYS A 32 -9.89 15.00 20.60
C LYS A 32 -9.66 13.90 19.57
N GLU A 33 -8.57 13.98 18.83
CA GLU A 33 -8.28 13.07 17.72
C GLU A 33 -7.04 12.23 18.01
N TRP A 34 -7.15 10.96 17.66
CA TRP A 34 -6.12 9.96 17.88
C TRP A 34 -6.02 9.05 16.66
N VAL A 35 -4.80 8.86 16.17
CA VAL A 35 -4.53 7.98 15.03
C VAL A 35 -3.83 6.74 15.53
N ARG A 36 -4.40 5.57 15.24
CA ARG A 36 -3.84 4.28 15.60
C ARG A 36 -2.51 4.07 14.87
N LEU A 37 -1.54 3.54 15.58
CA LEU A 37 -0.26 3.12 15.02
C LEU A 37 -0.25 1.60 14.84
N THR A 38 0.39 1.16 13.78
CA THR A 38 0.59 -0.25 13.45
C THR A 38 2.08 -0.55 13.45
N ASP A 39 2.48 -1.69 13.99
CA ASP A 39 3.85 -2.19 13.81
C ASP A 39 3.98 -2.78 12.42
N LYS A 40 4.94 -2.25 11.65
CA LYS A 40 5.35 -2.78 10.37
C LYS A 40 6.86 -2.96 10.40
N GLU A 41 7.29 -4.23 10.41
CA GLU A 41 8.72 -4.60 10.41
C GLU A 41 9.51 -3.92 11.55
N GLY A 42 8.91 -3.83 12.74
CA GLY A 42 9.53 -3.21 13.92
C GLY A 42 9.52 -1.68 13.92
N LYS A 43 8.83 -1.04 12.96
CA LYS A 43 8.59 0.41 12.93
C LYS A 43 7.11 0.72 13.13
N LEU A 44 6.83 1.74 13.93
CA LEU A 44 5.47 2.25 14.08
C LEU A 44 5.14 3.17 12.90
N VAL A 45 4.03 2.86 12.23
CA VAL A 45 3.53 3.62 11.07
C VAL A 45 2.05 3.98 11.25
N VAL A 46 1.61 5.01 10.55
CA VAL A 46 0.18 5.30 10.34
C VAL A 46 -0.26 4.52 9.10
N TYR A 47 -1.13 3.52 9.29
CA TYR A 47 -1.56 2.62 8.22
C TYR A 47 -2.89 3.05 7.59
N ASN A 48 -2.85 3.80 6.49
CA ASN A 48 -4.09 4.21 5.82
C ASN A 48 -4.65 3.02 5.05
N SER A 49 -5.64 2.34 5.62
CA SER A 49 -6.42 1.35 4.87
C SER A 49 -7.27 2.03 3.80
N CYS A 50 -7.63 1.27 2.78
CA CYS A 50 -8.44 1.78 1.67
C CYS A 50 -9.86 2.15 2.04
N ASP A 51 -10.36 1.66 3.18
CA ASP A 51 -11.47 2.28 3.87
C ASP A 51 -10.90 3.30 4.88
N ALA A 52 -11.02 4.58 4.55
CA ALA A 52 -10.27 5.69 5.16
C ALA A 52 -10.60 5.92 6.66
N GLY A 53 -11.58 5.21 7.23
CA GLY A 53 -11.96 5.34 8.64
C GLY A 53 -10.97 4.71 9.64
N ASN A 54 -10.30 3.61 9.29
CA ASN A 54 -9.99 2.53 10.27
C ASN A 54 -8.99 2.75 11.40
N LEU A 55 -8.48 3.96 11.57
CA LEU A 55 -7.48 4.26 12.58
C LEU A 55 -7.82 5.46 13.45
N LEU A 56 -8.93 6.15 13.18
CA LEU A 56 -9.27 7.35 13.94
C LEU A 56 -10.09 6.96 15.19
N LEU A 57 -9.65 7.49 16.33
CA LEU A 57 -10.43 7.54 17.56
C LEU A 57 -10.70 9.01 17.85
N THR A 58 -11.97 9.35 17.99
CA THR A 58 -12.42 10.71 18.27
C THR A 58 -13.17 10.75 19.60
N ILE A 59 -12.79 11.68 20.47
CA ILE A 59 -13.54 12.02 21.68
C ILE A 59 -14.08 13.43 21.52
N SER A 60 -15.40 13.57 21.56
CA SER A 60 -16.08 14.84 21.39
C SER A 60 -17.07 15.11 22.52
N ASN A 61 -17.36 16.38 22.76
CA ASN A 61 -18.40 16.81 23.68
C ASN A 61 -19.61 17.24 22.85
N ASN A 62 -20.74 16.55 23.03
CA ASN A 62 -21.96 16.76 22.28
C ASN A 62 -23.12 17.02 23.25
N ARG A 63 -23.56 18.28 23.37
CA ARG A 63 -24.80 18.67 24.08
C ARG A 63 -24.94 18.02 25.47
N ASP A 64 -23.92 18.22 26.30
CA ASP A 64 -23.82 17.83 27.72
C ASP A 64 -23.35 16.40 28.03
N HIS A 65 -23.03 15.58 27.02
CA HIS A 65 -22.35 14.30 27.21
C HIS A 65 -21.12 14.16 26.29
N PHE A 66 -20.19 13.29 26.67
CA PHE A 66 -19.05 12.94 25.82
C PHE A 66 -19.36 11.72 24.95
N GLU A 67 -18.90 11.75 23.71
CA GLU A 67 -19.00 10.64 22.77
C GLU A 67 -17.59 10.15 22.41
N LEU A 68 -17.42 8.84 22.32
CA LEU A 68 -16.24 8.17 21.79
C LEU A 68 -16.63 7.52 20.47
N LEU A 69 -15.96 7.89 19.40
CA LEU A 69 -16.12 7.31 18.08
C LEU A 69 -14.86 6.54 17.71
N LEU A 70 -15.02 5.25 17.41
CA LEU A 70 -13.96 4.40 16.88
C LEU A 70 -14.31 4.09 15.42
N HIS A 71 -13.51 4.62 14.50
CA HIS A 71 -13.76 4.38 13.09
C HIS A 71 -13.26 2.97 12.68
N GLY A 72 -14.12 2.18 12.05
CA GLY A 72 -13.89 0.76 11.74
C GLY A 72 -14.11 0.42 10.25
N GLN A 73 -13.64 -0.77 9.82
CA GLN A 73 -13.50 -1.11 8.37
C GLN A 73 -14.80 -1.44 7.64
N GLN A 74 -15.89 -1.46 8.37
CA GLN A 74 -17.21 -1.84 7.86
C GLN A 74 -18.27 -0.92 8.47
N GLU A 75 -18.05 -0.50 9.72
CA GLU A 75 -18.91 0.42 10.43
C GLU A 75 -18.10 1.24 11.43
N ASP A 76 -18.57 2.46 11.66
CA ASP A 76 -18.13 3.31 12.75
C ASP A 76 -18.81 2.86 14.06
N TYR A 77 -18.04 2.82 15.14
CA TYR A 77 -18.53 2.44 16.46
C TYR A 77 -18.71 3.68 17.34
N ASP A 78 -19.97 4.07 17.56
CA ASP A 78 -20.36 5.22 18.38
C ASP A 78 -20.70 4.81 19.82
N PHE A 79 -20.06 5.45 20.79
CA PHE A 79 -20.31 5.25 22.22
C PHE A 79 -20.64 6.55 22.95
N GLU A 80 -21.60 6.49 23.86
CA GLU A 80 -21.86 7.54 24.85
C GLU A 80 -21.08 7.23 26.13
N ILE A 81 -20.20 8.15 26.55
CA ILE A 81 -19.38 7.98 27.75
C ILE A 81 -20.21 8.35 28.99
N LEU A 82 -20.35 7.38 29.90
CA LEU A 82 -21.18 7.48 31.10
C LEU A 82 -20.38 7.89 32.34
N GLU A 83 -19.17 7.34 32.50
CA GLU A 83 -18.33 7.59 33.66
C GLU A 83 -16.87 7.60 33.25
N THR A 84 -16.12 8.57 33.77
CA THR A 84 -14.66 8.60 33.65
C THR A 84 -14.01 8.59 35.02
N THR A 85 -12.95 7.83 35.14
CA THR A 85 -12.21 7.71 36.39
C THR A 85 -10.71 7.72 36.11
N LEU A 86 -9.96 8.48 36.88
CA LEU A 86 -8.51 8.35 36.98
C LEU A 86 -8.16 7.54 38.23
N LEU A 87 -7.37 6.49 38.04
CA LEU A 87 -6.75 5.73 39.11
C LEU A 87 -5.27 5.54 38.79
N ASN A 88 -4.40 6.13 39.61
CA ASN A 88 -2.98 6.30 39.30
C ASN A 88 -2.82 7.05 37.96
N ASP A 89 -2.23 6.42 36.95
CA ASP A 89 -2.02 6.98 35.61
C ASP A 89 -2.95 6.37 34.54
N THR A 90 -3.96 5.62 34.98
CA THR A 90 -4.92 4.95 34.08
C THR A 90 -6.27 5.62 34.14
N ILE A 91 -6.76 6.02 32.98
CA ILE A 91 -8.10 6.57 32.76
C ILE A 91 -9.01 5.40 32.39
N PHE A 92 -10.04 5.17 33.18
CA PHE A 92 -11.09 4.19 32.92
C PHE A 92 -12.30 4.94 32.37
N LEU A 93 -12.82 4.48 31.25
CA LEU A 93 -14.02 5.01 30.60
C LEU A 93 -15.06 3.91 30.59
N LYS A 94 -16.21 4.16 31.20
CA LYS A 94 -17.40 3.32 31.02
C LYS A 94 -18.29 4.00 30.01
N ALA A 95 -18.66 3.27 28.97
CA ALA A 95 -19.52 3.78 27.93
C ALA A 95 -20.65 2.79 27.62
N LYS A 96 -21.59 3.23 26.80
CA LYS A 96 -22.59 2.36 26.18
C LYS A 96 -22.62 2.62 24.68
N TRP A 97 -23.00 1.62 23.93
CA TRP A 97 -23.28 1.75 22.50
C TRP A 97 -24.39 2.77 22.28
N LYS A 98 -24.19 3.70 21.33
CA LYS A 98 -25.19 4.72 21.02
C LYS A 98 -26.48 4.08 20.52
N GLY A 99 -27.61 4.49 21.09
CA GLY A 99 -28.92 3.88 20.79
C GLY A 99 -29.16 2.51 21.43
N SER A 100 -28.25 2.03 22.29
CA SER A 100 -28.33 0.72 22.94
C SER A 100 -28.11 0.83 24.46
N ASN A 101 -28.44 -0.22 25.20
CA ASN A 101 -28.13 -0.37 26.63
C ASN A 101 -26.88 -1.23 26.89
N GLU A 102 -26.27 -1.77 25.83
CA GLU A 102 -25.05 -2.56 25.90
C GLU A 102 -23.88 -1.67 26.35
N LYS A 103 -23.16 -2.13 27.37
CA LYS A 103 -22.06 -1.39 27.99
C LYS A 103 -20.72 -1.89 27.51
N GLN A 104 -19.78 -0.96 27.41
CA GLN A 104 -18.42 -1.22 26.99
C GLN A 104 -17.45 -0.46 27.91
N ASP A 105 -16.46 -1.17 28.43
CA ASP A 105 -15.40 -0.59 29.25
C ASP A 105 -14.15 -0.39 28.42
N PHE A 106 -13.51 0.76 28.63
CA PHE A 106 -12.22 1.10 28.03
C PHE A 106 -11.22 1.52 29.11
N LYS A 107 -9.95 1.28 28.85
CA LYS A 107 -8.84 1.77 29.66
C LYS A 107 -7.86 2.51 28.78
N PHE A 108 -7.41 3.65 29.26
CA PHE A 108 -6.38 4.43 28.60
C PHE A 108 -5.24 4.73 29.56
N PHE A 109 -4.03 4.72 29.05
CA PHE A 109 -2.88 5.31 29.74
C PHE A 109 -1.88 5.87 28.74
N TRP A 110 -1.13 6.87 29.19
CA TRP A 110 -0.08 7.46 28.39
C TRP A 110 1.11 6.51 28.29
N ALA A 111 1.44 6.07 27.08
CA ALA A 111 2.70 5.36 26.82
C ALA A 111 3.88 6.35 26.77
N ASN A 112 3.65 7.54 26.19
CA ASN A 112 4.59 8.65 26.22
C ASN A 112 3.87 9.98 25.95
N LYS A 113 3.55 10.73 27.00
CA LYS A 113 2.80 12.00 26.90
C LYS A 113 3.52 13.06 26.05
N VAL A 114 4.86 13.15 26.14
CA VAL A 114 5.66 14.11 25.37
C VAL A 114 5.56 13.83 23.87
N LYS A 115 5.65 12.55 23.47
CA LYS A 115 5.46 12.11 22.08
C LYS A 115 3.99 12.05 21.65
N GLY A 116 3.04 12.25 22.58
CA GLY A 116 1.61 12.13 22.33
C GLY A 116 1.16 10.68 22.10
N LEU A 117 1.86 9.71 22.67
CA LEU A 117 1.53 8.30 22.54
C LEU A 117 0.66 7.81 23.70
N GLY A 118 -0.45 7.18 23.39
CA GLY A 118 -1.38 6.60 24.35
C GLY A 118 -1.78 5.18 23.97
N ARG A 119 -2.02 4.33 24.96
CA ARG A 119 -2.59 3.01 24.74
C ARG A 119 -4.06 3.02 25.11
N PHE A 120 -4.89 2.49 24.23
CA PHE A 120 -6.32 2.33 24.43
C PHE A 120 -6.65 0.84 24.41
N ILE A 121 -7.18 0.37 25.53
CA ILE A 121 -7.51 -1.03 25.75
C ILE A 121 -9.04 -1.16 25.82
N THR A 122 -9.59 -2.00 24.96
CA THR A 122 -11.02 -2.32 24.90
C THR A 122 -11.23 -3.75 25.36
N THR A 123 -12.13 -3.98 26.34
CA THR A 123 -12.47 -5.34 26.80
C THR A 123 -13.90 -5.69 26.39
N TYR A 124 -14.05 -6.52 25.37
CA TYR A 124 -15.35 -6.88 24.81
C TYR A 124 -16.11 -7.86 25.74
N SER A 125 -17.42 -7.94 25.55
CA SER A 125 -18.32 -8.84 26.31
C SER A 125 -17.91 -10.32 26.21
N SER A 126 -17.24 -10.71 25.13
CA SER A 126 -16.65 -12.05 24.94
C SER A 126 -15.44 -12.35 25.83
N GLY A 127 -14.89 -11.35 26.52
CA GLY A 127 -13.63 -11.44 27.26
C GLY A 127 -12.38 -11.17 26.39
N PHE A 128 -12.54 -11.05 25.07
CA PHE A 128 -11.47 -10.60 24.19
C PHE A 128 -11.05 -9.17 24.57
N THR A 129 -9.75 -8.89 24.50
CA THR A 129 -9.20 -7.56 24.79
C THR A 129 -8.34 -7.10 23.62
N ALA A 130 -8.64 -5.92 23.08
CA ALA A 130 -7.80 -5.24 22.10
C ALA A 130 -6.91 -4.21 22.82
N ASP A 131 -5.60 -4.21 22.56
CA ASP A 131 -4.63 -3.25 23.08
C ASP A 131 -3.99 -2.51 21.91
N ASN A 132 -4.43 -1.28 21.71
CA ASN A 132 -4.08 -0.48 20.54
C ASN A 132 -3.23 0.73 20.97
N LEU A 133 -2.14 0.98 20.24
CA LEU A 133 -1.31 2.17 20.43
C LEU A 133 -1.79 3.28 19.49
N PHE A 134 -1.93 4.49 20.01
CA PHE A 134 -2.35 5.67 19.27
C PHE A 134 -1.34 6.82 19.45
N VAL A 135 -1.31 7.70 18.46
CA VAL A 135 -0.68 9.03 18.54
C VAL A 135 -1.77 10.10 18.45
N THR A 136 -1.58 11.23 19.13
CA THR A 136 -2.48 12.38 18.98
C THR A 136 -2.47 12.91 17.54
N GLY A 137 -3.64 13.37 17.06
CA GLY A 137 -3.84 13.79 15.67
C GLY A 137 -2.85 14.88 15.20
N ASP A 138 -2.46 15.79 16.10
CA ASP A 138 -1.47 16.86 15.84
C ASP A 138 -0.02 16.34 15.67
N LYS A 139 0.28 15.12 16.12
CA LYS A 139 1.63 14.52 16.08
C LYS A 139 1.76 13.36 15.10
N GLN A 140 0.68 12.98 14.42
CA GLN A 140 0.69 11.87 13.46
C GLN A 140 1.71 12.05 12.33
N THR A 141 2.01 13.30 11.94
CA THR A 141 2.94 13.64 10.87
C THR A 141 4.39 13.26 11.17
N LYS A 142 4.70 12.89 12.42
CA LYS A 142 6.02 12.38 12.83
C LYS A 142 6.21 10.90 12.53
N PHE A 143 5.17 10.22 12.07
CA PHE A 143 5.17 8.81 11.73
C PHE A 143 5.04 8.66 10.22
N GLU A 144 5.75 7.69 9.67
CA GLU A 144 5.63 7.33 8.27
C GLU A 144 4.20 6.86 7.99
N LYS A 145 3.64 7.33 6.88
CA LYS A 145 2.33 6.90 6.41
C LYS A 145 2.53 5.75 5.43
N PHE A 146 1.82 4.66 5.67
CA PHE A 146 1.79 3.52 4.77
C PHE A 146 0.36 3.33 4.28
N ASN A 147 0.15 3.43 2.97
CA ASN A 147 -1.16 3.18 2.38
C ASN A 147 -1.27 1.68 2.09
N GLN A 148 -2.43 1.09 2.37
CA GLN A 148 -2.74 -0.27 1.97
C GLN A 148 -2.59 -0.41 0.45
N PRO A 149 -1.94 -1.48 -0.05
CA PRO A 149 -1.80 -1.69 -1.48
C PRO A 149 -3.17 -1.81 -2.17
N CYS A 150 -3.32 -1.19 -3.33
CA CYS A 150 -4.56 -1.20 -4.13
C CYS A 150 -5.12 -2.60 -4.38
N ARG A 151 -4.28 -3.63 -4.52
CA ARG A 151 -4.67 -5.03 -4.66
C ARG A 151 -5.54 -5.57 -3.54
N GLU A 152 -5.43 -4.96 -2.37
CA GLU A 152 -6.18 -5.34 -1.18
C GLU A 152 -7.40 -4.43 -0.96
N CYS A 153 -7.71 -3.57 -1.93
CA CYS A 153 -8.68 -2.49 -1.84
C CYS A 153 -9.80 -2.69 -2.87
N TRP A 154 -11.01 -2.32 -2.49
CA TRP A 154 -12.19 -2.44 -3.34
C TRP A 154 -12.57 -1.05 -3.85
N GLY A 155 -12.43 -0.79 -5.15
CA GLY A 155 -12.86 0.48 -5.75
C GLY A 155 -12.30 0.72 -7.15
N GLU A 156 -13.09 1.33 -8.03
CA GLU A 156 -12.77 1.54 -9.45
C GLU A 156 -11.46 2.35 -9.66
N GLU A 157 -11.13 3.26 -8.74
CA GLU A 157 -9.86 4.03 -8.78
C GLU A 157 -8.61 3.14 -8.62
N CYS A 158 -8.74 1.97 -7.96
CA CYS A 158 -7.65 1.01 -7.81
C CYS A 158 -7.54 0.07 -9.02
N ASP A 159 -8.66 -0.24 -9.68
CA ASP A 159 -8.69 -1.13 -10.85
C ASP A 159 -7.90 -0.57 -12.05
N GLU A 160 -7.87 0.75 -12.21
CA GLU A 160 -7.08 1.42 -13.26
C GLU A 160 -5.58 1.34 -12.96
N ILE A 161 -5.19 1.56 -11.70
CA ILE A 161 -3.79 1.49 -11.24
C ILE A 161 -3.26 0.06 -11.35
N GLU A 162 -4.08 -0.95 -11.01
CA GLU A 162 -3.68 -2.36 -11.13
C GLU A 162 -3.51 -2.78 -12.58
N LYS A 163 -4.39 -2.34 -13.50
CA LYS A 163 -4.23 -2.60 -14.93
C LYS A 163 -2.92 -2.01 -15.46
N ASP A 164 -2.56 -0.81 -15.01
CA ASP A 164 -1.29 -0.18 -15.41
C ASP A 164 -0.06 -0.87 -14.83
N ILE A 165 -0.16 -1.45 -13.62
CA ILE A 165 0.93 -2.23 -13.00
C ILE A 165 1.05 -3.61 -13.66
N GLU A 166 -0.05 -4.32 -13.88
CA GLU A 166 -0.05 -5.63 -14.55
C GLU A 166 0.48 -5.50 -15.99
N LYS A 167 0.11 -4.43 -16.71
CA LYS A 167 0.69 -4.11 -18.02
C LYS A 167 2.20 -3.84 -17.96
N LYS A 168 2.72 -3.31 -16.86
CA LYS A 168 4.18 -3.09 -16.66
C LYS A 168 4.93 -4.37 -16.26
N ASP A 169 4.28 -5.29 -15.55
CA ASP A 169 4.86 -6.61 -15.19
C ASP A 169 4.86 -7.59 -16.37
N LYS A 170 4.13 -7.27 -17.44
CA LYS A 170 4.02 -8.02 -18.69
C LYS A 170 4.36 -7.16 -19.90
N PRO A 171 5.64 -6.73 -20.04
CA PRO A 171 5.99 -5.72 -21.03
C PRO A 171 5.69 -6.15 -22.46
N ILE A 172 5.83 -7.44 -22.77
CA ILE A 172 5.57 -7.95 -24.12
C ILE A 172 4.08 -7.96 -24.47
N GLU A 173 3.20 -8.29 -23.52
CA GLU A 173 1.76 -8.19 -23.72
C GLU A 173 1.31 -6.75 -23.92
N ALA A 174 1.86 -5.80 -23.16
CA ALA A 174 1.56 -4.37 -23.35
C ALA A 174 2.01 -3.86 -24.73
N ILE A 175 3.20 -4.26 -25.20
CA ILE A 175 3.68 -3.94 -26.56
C ILE A 175 2.72 -4.51 -27.60
N LYS A 176 2.29 -5.76 -27.41
CA LYS A 176 1.37 -6.43 -28.31
C LYS A 176 0.03 -5.69 -28.40
N GLU A 177 -0.56 -5.32 -27.27
CA GLU A 177 -1.83 -4.59 -27.23
C GLU A 177 -1.75 -3.26 -28.00
N VAL A 178 -0.72 -2.45 -27.73
CA VAL A 178 -0.52 -1.17 -28.42
C VAL A 178 -0.32 -1.38 -29.92
N PHE A 179 0.47 -2.39 -30.31
CA PHE A 179 0.71 -2.71 -31.71
C PHE A 179 -0.56 -3.19 -32.44
N GLU A 180 -1.33 -4.09 -31.83
CA GLU A 180 -2.57 -4.61 -32.41
C GLU A 180 -3.62 -3.51 -32.57
N ASP A 181 -3.75 -2.63 -31.57
CA ASP A 181 -4.64 -1.47 -31.63
C ASP A 181 -4.24 -0.50 -32.75
N TYR A 182 -2.94 -0.20 -32.89
CA TYR A 182 -2.41 0.63 -33.98
C TYR A 182 -2.72 0.04 -35.36
N VAL A 183 -2.48 -1.27 -35.56
CA VAL A 183 -2.75 -1.95 -36.83
C VAL A 183 -4.25 -1.97 -37.15
N GLN A 184 -5.09 -2.21 -36.13
CA GLN A 184 -6.54 -2.28 -36.31
C GLN A 184 -7.14 -0.91 -36.67
N ASN A 185 -6.65 0.17 -36.05
CA ASN A 185 -7.25 1.50 -36.17
C ASN A 185 -6.48 2.45 -37.09
N GLN A 186 -5.47 1.95 -37.82
CA GLN A 186 -4.70 2.70 -38.83
C GLN A 186 -4.24 4.07 -38.29
N GLU A 187 -3.44 4.04 -37.22
CA GLU A 187 -2.80 5.21 -36.58
C GLU A 187 -3.72 6.16 -35.80
N SER A 188 -5.05 6.08 -35.99
CA SER A 188 -6.00 6.99 -35.32
C SER A 188 -6.04 6.88 -33.79
N THR A 189 -5.39 5.86 -33.22
CA THR A 189 -5.27 5.59 -31.78
C THR A 189 -3.85 5.75 -31.23
N ASP A 190 -2.91 6.30 -32.00
CA ASP A 190 -1.52 6.55 -31.56
C ASP A 190 -1.44 7.76 -30.61
N SER A 191 -2.10 7.63 -29.46
CA SER A 191 -2.13 8.60 -28.36
C SER A 191 -0.77 8.70 -27.67
N GLN A 192 -0.52 9.80 -26.96
CA GLN A 192 0.71 9.95 -26.18
C GLN A 192 0.84 8.85 -25.10
N ASP A 193 -0.28 8.41 -24.52
CA ASP A 193 -0.28 7.35 -23.50
C ASP A 193 0.15 6.00 -24.09
N ASN A 194 -0.32 5.66 -25.29
CA ASN A 194 0.11 4.46 -26.01
C ASN A 194 1.60 4.50 -26.36
N LYS A 195 2.11 5.67 -26.78
CA LYS A 195 3.55 5.89 -27.04
C LYS A 195 4.37 5.68 -25.77
N ASP A 196 3.94 6.26 -24.66
CA ASP A 196 4.65 6.17 -23.38
C ASP A 196 4.64 4.73 -22.85
N LEU A 197 3.51 4.02 -22.96
CA LEU A 197 3.41 2.61 -22.61
C LEU A 197 4.37 1.76 -23.45
N MET A 198 4.35 1.92 -24.78
CA MET A 198 5.25 1.20 -25.69
C MET A 198 6.72 1.46 -25.37
N ILE A 199 7.12 2.74 -25.15
CA ILE A 199 8.50 3.11 -24.79
C ILE A 199 8.91 2.45 -23.47
N ASN A 200 8.06 2.54 -22.44
CA ASN A 200 8.38 2.01 -21.12
C ASN A 200 8.46 0.49 -21.13
N SER A 201 7.54 -0.18 -21.82
CA SER A 201 7.55 -1.63 -21.96
C SER A 201 8.79 -2.11 -22.72
N LEU A 202 9.19 -1.46 -23.81
CA LEU A 202 10.42 -1.79 -24.53
C LEU A 202 11.67 -1.62 -23.67
N LYS A 203 11.72 -0.61 -22.79
CA LYS A 203 12.84 -0.41 -21.85
C LYS A 203 12.91 -1.47 -20.76
N LEU A 204 11.77 -2.03 -20.36
CA LEU A 204 11.68 -3.07 -19.33
C LEU A 204 12.01 -4.47 -19.86
N LEU A 205 11.93 -4.69 -21.18
CA LEU A 205 12.35 -5.95 -21.80
C LEU A 205 13.87 -6.12 -21.72
N ASP A 206 14.30 -7.07 -20.89
CA ASP A 206 15.72 -7.43 -20.78
C ASP A 206 16.06 -8.72 -21.53
N LYS A 207 15.23 -9.76 -21.38
CA LYS A 207 15.41 -11.05 -22.03
C LYS A 207 14.10 -11.52 -22.68
N VAL A 208 14.18 -11.85 -23.97
CA VAL A 208 13.06 -12.32 -24.79
C VAL A 208 13.59 -13.49 -25.62
N THR A 209 13.20 -14.71 -25.24
CA THR A 209 13.68 -15.95 -25.89
C THR A 209 12.59 -16.73 -26.58
N GLU A 210 11.32 -16.41 -26.30
CA GLU A 210 10.20 -17.11 -26.89
C GLU A 210 9.99 -16.67 -28.35
N PRO A 211 9.89 -17.59 -29.32
CA PRO A 211 9.76 -17.25 -30.74
C PRO A 211 8.60 -16.31 -31.05
N ASN A 212 7.45 -16.51 -30.39
CA ASN A 212 6.25 -15.70 -30.62
C ASN A 212 6.43 -14.25 -30.10
N GLU A 213 7.17 -14.07 -29.01
CA GLU A 213 7.47 -12.75 -28.45
C GLU A 213 8.44 -11.99 -29.34
N LEU A 214 9.47 -12.67 -29.86
CA LEU A 214 10.38 -12.11 -30.85
C LEU A 214 9.67 -11.73 -32.14
N GLU A 215 8.68 -12.52 -32.59
CA GLU A 215 7.87 -12.19 -33.75
C GLU A 215 7.07 -10.89 -33.54
N ILE A 216 6.53 -10.65 -32.34
CA ILE A 216 5.87 -9.38 -32.00
C ILE A 216 6.83 -8.21 -32.17
N LEU A 217 8.04 -8.29 -31.59
CA LEU A 217 9.04 -7.23 -31.70
C LEU A 217 9.48 -6.98 -33.15
N ILE A 218 9.64 -8.03 -33.94
CA ILE A 218 9.97 -7.92 -35.37
C ILE A 218 8.83 -7.22 -36.12
N ASN A 219 7.58 -7.59 -35.86
CA ASN A 219 6.42 -6.96 -36.50
C ASN A 219 6.27 -5.49 -36.07
N VAL A 220 6.54 -5.14 -34.80
CA VAL A 220 6.60 -3.76 -34.33
C VAL A 220 7.66 -2.98 -35.10
N TRP A 221 8.88 -3.53 -35.24
CA TRP A 221 9.95 -2.88 -35.97
C TRP A 221 9.61 -2.62 -37.45
N MET A 222 8.86 -3.54 -38.07
CA MET A 222 8.42 -3.44 -39.46
C MET A 222 7.25 -2.47 -39.63
N TYR A 223 6.19 -2.65 -38.85
CA TYR A 223 4.88 -2.10 -39.17
C TYR A 223 4.46 -0.93 -38.29
N TYR A 224 5.13 -0.69 -37.16
CA TYR A 224 4.83 0.47 -36.33
C TYR A 224 5.59 1.67 -36.87
N ASP A 225 4.87 2.61 -37.50
CA ASP A 225 5.47 3.67 -38.32
C ASP A 225 6.49 4.52 -37.53
N PRO A 226 7.77 4.59 -37.98
CA PRO A 226 8.81 5.37 -37.33
C PRO A 226 8.67 6.90 -37.50
N THR A 227 7.80 7.38 -38.39
CA THR A 227 7.59 8.80 -38.67
C THR A 227 6.91 9.51 -37.49
N ASP A 228 6.08 8.79 -36.73
CA ASP A 228 5.38 9.30 -35.55
C ASP A 228 5.86 8.67 -34.23
N PHE A 229 6.77 7.69 -34.30
CA PHE A 229 7.31 7.00 -33.12
C PHE A 229 8.82 6.64 -33.26
N PRO A 230 9.73 7.45 -32.71
CA PRO A 230 11.18 7.26 -32.81
C PRO A 230 11.72 6.19 -31.83
N SER A 231 11.08 5.01 -31.77
CA SER A 231 11.44 3.93 -30.84
C SER A 231 12.12 2.73 -31.52
N ARG A 232 12.32 2.76 -32.84
CA ARG A 232 12.99 1.67 -33.58
C ARG A 232 14.29 1.23 -32.92
N ASP A 233 15.04 2.19 -32.37
CA ASP A 233 16.28 1.92 -31.64
C ASP A 233 16.04 1.09 -30.37
N LEU A 234 14.93 1.31 -29.65
CA LEU A 234 14.59 0.52 -28.47
C LEU A 234 14.29 -0.95 -28.83
N VAL A 235 13.58 -1.17 -29.94
CA VAL A 235 13.34 -2.55 -30.43
C VAL A 235 14.66 -3.22 -30.82
N ILE A 236 15.53 -2.51 -31.55
CA ILE A 236 16.86 -3.01 -31.93
C ILE A 236 17.67 -3.38 -30.68
N ASN A 237 17.67 -2.54 -29.65
CA ASN A 237 18.39 -2.82 -28.40
C ASN A 237 17.93 -4.14 -27.75
N VAL A 238 16.62 -4.41 -27.70
CA VAL A 238 16.08 -5.66 -27.16
C VAL A 238 16.51 -6.86 -28.02
N LEU A 239 16.44 -6.74 -29.34
CA LEU A 239 16.87 -7.81 -30.26
C LEU A 239 18.38 -8.07 -30.18
N GLN A 240 19.19 -7.03 -29.98
CA GLN A 240 20.64 -7.16 -29.79
C GLN A 240 21.01 -7.88 -28.50
N LYS A 241 20.30 -7.63 -27.39
CA LYS A 241 20.48 -8.38 -26.14
C LYS A 241 20.17 -9.86 -26.30
N ASN A 242 19.20 -10.19 -27.16
CA ASN A 242 18.73 -11.55 -27.45
C ASN A 242 19.19 -12.03 -28.83
N ARG A 243 20.45 -11.73 -29.18
CA ARG A 243 20.96 -11.78 -30.57
C ARG A 243 20.76 -13.11 -31.28
N SER A 244 21.08 -14.23 -30.62
CA SER A 244 21.06 -15.55 -31.27
C SER A 244 19.64 -15.94 -31.66
N GLU A 245 18.73 -15.81 -30.70
CA GLU A 245 17.31 -16.08 -30.84
C GLU A 245 16.66 -15.11 -31.84
N SER A 246 17.03 -13.83 -31.78
CA SER A 246 16.53 -12.80 -32.70
C SER A 246 16.93 -13.06 -34.16
N ILE A 247 18.20 -13.44 -34.40
CA ILE A 247 18.66 -13.83 -35.75
C ILE A 247 17.85 -15.01 -36.28
N GLN A 248 17.59 -16.01 -35.43
CA GLN A 248 16.79 -17.17 -35.81
C GLN A 248 15.34 -16.77 -36.13
N ALA A 249 14.71 -15.95 -35.28
CA ALA A 249 13.35 -15.47 -35.47
C ALA A 249 13.21 -14.65 -36.77
N ILE A 250 14.16 -13.77 -37.08
CA ILE A 250 14.14 -12.99 -38.32
C ILE A 250 14.29 -13.91 -39.55
N LYS A 251 15.18 -14.90 -39.51
CA LYS A 251 15.32 -15.86 -40.61
C LYS A 251 14.03 -16.66 -40.83
N ILE A 252 13.37 -17.08 -39.76
CA ILE A 252 12.07 -17.74 -39.83
C ILE A 252 11.04 -16.80 -40.45
N ARG A 253 11.00 -15.54 -40.03
CA ARG A 253 10.05 -14.54 -40.54
C ARG A 253 10.23 -14.21 -42.01
N ILE A 254 11.47 -14.13 -42.49
CA ILE A 254 11.81 -13.96 -43.91
C ILE A 254 11.32 -15.19 -44.72
N ASN A 255 11.53 -16.40 -44.21
CA ASN A 255 11.06 -17.61 -44.89
C ASN A 255 9.53 -17.74 -44.88
N ASN A 256 8.86 -17.16 -43.88
CA ASN A 256 7.41 -17.14 -43.72
C ASN A 256 6.81 -15.79 -44.15
N LYS A 257 7.16 -15.35 -45.37
CA LYS A 257 6.64 -14.13 -45.97
C LYS A 257 5.11 -14.21 -46.14
N LYS A 258 4.39 -13.13 -45.82
CA LYS A 258 2.93 -13.03 -46.06
C LYS A 258 2.65 -12.80 -47.55
N GLU A 259 1.49 -13.22 -48.03
CA GLU A 259 1.15 -13.16 -49.47
C GLU A 259 1.22 -11.76 -50.08
N TRP A 260 0.93 -10.73 -49.27
CA TRP A 260 0.94 -9.33 -49.69
C TRP A 260 2.32 -8.65 -49.54
N GLU A 261 3.31 -9.33 -48.95
CA GLU A 261 4.66 -8.79 -48.77
C GLU A 261 5.52 -9.04 -50.01
N THR A 262 6.21 -8.01 -50.49
CA THR A 262 7.14 -8.12 -51.62
C THR A 262 8.56 -7.78 -51.20
N ASP A 263 9.54 -8.39 -51.87
CA ASP A 263 10.96 -8.30 -51.48
C ASP A 263 11.52 -6.87 -51.66
N ASP A 264 10.86 -6.06 -52.50
CA ASP A 264 11.29 -4.71 -52.86
C ASP A 264 10.51 -3.60 -52.12
N THR A 265 9.49 -3.96 -51.32
CA THR A 265 8.64 -2.98 -50.63
C THR A 265 8.95 -2.91 -49.14
N ALA A 266 9.05 -1.70 -48.60
CA ALA A 266 8.98 -1.50 -47.16
C ALA A 266 7.58 -1.94 -46.63
N PRO A 267 7.51 -2.47 -45.41
CA PRO A 267 8.63 -2.68 -44.49
C PRO A 267 9.32 -4.05 -44.60
N TYR A 268 8.80 -4.98 -45.42
CA TYR A 268 9.37 -6.33 -45.56
C TYR A 268 10.83 -6.34 -46.03
N SER A 269 11.16 -5.52 -47.03
CA SER A 269 12.53 -5.39 -47.55
C SER A 269 13.56 -5.00 -46.47
N GLU A 270 13.13 -4.35 -45.39
CA GLU A 270 14.00 -3.90 -44.31
C GLU A 270 14.44 -5.04 -43.38
N LEU A 271 13.77 -6.21 -43.38
CA LEU A 271 14.17 -7.37 -42.58
C LEU A 271 15.61 -7.84 -42.89
N ASN A 272 16.02 -7.77 -44.15
CA ASN A 272 17.40 -8.10 -44.55
C ASN A 272 18.41 -7.11 -43.96
N TYR A 273 18.02 -5.85 -43.82
CA TYR A 273 18.84 -4.84 -43.17
C TYR A 273 18.96 -5.09 -41.67
N LEU A 274 17.83 -5.36 -40.98
CA LEU A 274 17.82 -5.74 -39.57
C LEU A 274 18.67 -6.99 -39.30
N LEU A 275 18.53 -8.02 -40.14
CA LEU A 275 19.32 -9.24 -40.04
C LEU A 275 20.82 -8.94 -40.16
N LYS A 276 21.21 -8.14 -41.16
CA LYS A 276 22.60 -7.74 -41.36
C LYS A 276 23.16 -6.95 -40.17
N GLN A 277 22.38 -6.07 -39.57
CA GLN A 277 22.78 -5.34 -38.37
C GLN A 277 23.10 -6.30 -37.23
N LEU A 278 22.19 -7.25 -36.94
CA LEU A 278 22.38 -8.26 -35.89
C LEU A 278 23.48 -9.28 -36.22
N GLU A 279 23.77 -9.57 -37.48
CA GLU A 279 24.86 -10.47 -37.87
C GLU A 279 26.23 -9.77 -37.82
N SER A 280 26.28 -8.45 -37.98
CA SER A 280 27.54 -7.69 -37.91
C SER A 280 28.13 -7.71 -36.49
N LYS A 281 29.42 -8.06 -36.36
CA LYS A 281 30.09 -8.18 -35.04
C LYS A 281 30.25 -6.84 -34.28
N ASN A 282 29.93 -5.70 -34.91
CA ASN A 282 30.23 -4.35 -34.41
C ASN A 282 29.00 -3.43 -34.33
N ALA A 283 27.78 -3.94 -34.22
CA ALA A 283 26.61 -3.08 -33.99
C ALA A 283 26.57 -2.68 -32.50
N LEU A 284 27.24 -1.55 -32.20
CA LEU A 284 27.31 -0.76 -30.95
C LEU A 284 27.53 -1.52 -29.63
#